data_AF-H8X8A5-F1
#
_entry.id   AF-H8X8A5-F1
#
_cell.length_a   1.000
_cell.length_b   1.000
_cell.length_c   1.000
_cell.angle_alpha   90.00
_cell.angle_beta   90.00
_cell.angle_gamma   90.00
#
_symmetry.space_group_name_H-M   'P 1'
#
loop_
_entity.id
_entity.type
_entity.pdbx_description
1 polymer ?
#
loop_
_entity_poly.entity_id
_entity_poly.type
_entity_poly.pdbx_seq_one_letter_code
_entity_poly.pdbx_strand_id
1 'polypeptide(L)'
;MSSSSLSNLDNNPIHSQRFRHIESPHYYLDENLHENKIEESATIASEINPTSTESKSKSKFFEQIKPIWSANGRRYVIAVTVILALFVLALIFVITSTKLLNDPVKDGTKVEKLTNIKYQQLKAIRKNMIDLDTPENEHNRTSNWKLVFSDEFNKDNRTFGEYEDQFFTAVDLHYGATQDLEYYLPHMATTKNGSLEITFDKFNHSDFEYISAMLQSWNKLCFNKQARIEVRAKLPHDVQYGLWPAIWSLGNLARPGYLATTDGLWPYTYNECDLGITRNQSTLNENMSYLPGQRLSKCTCFGEDHPSIGVGRGAPEIDIIEGLYEHGRVVGVQTVQVAPFDEWWRPDYDYVDISNKNVTHVREDVGTVYQESISLAT
;
A
#
# COMPACT_ATOMS: atom_id res chain seq x y z
N MET A 1 -49.29 45.45 -27.81
CA MET A 1 -50.67 44.96 -28.06
C MET A 1 -50.58 43.72 -28.93
N SER A 2 -51.51 42.77 -28.69
CA SER A 2 -51.75 41.46 -29.32
C SER A 2 -50.74 40.33 -29.14
N SER A 3 -51.06 39.55 -28.11
CA SER A 3 -50.83 38.13 -27.87
C SER A 3 -51.67 37.21 -28.78
N SER A 4 -51.13 36.01 -29.09
CA SER A 4 -51.81 34.70 -29.18
C SER A 4 -50.84 33.69 -29.81
N SER A 5 -50.69 32.40 -29.49
CA SER A 5 -50.96 31.50 -28.36
C SER A 5 -50.83 30.07 -28.94
N LEU A 6 -50.07 29.20 -28.25
CA LEU A 6 -50.13 27.72 -28.26
C LEU A 6 -49.90 26.93 -29.56
N SER A 7 -48.97 25.96 -29.53
CA SER A 7 -49.30 24.59 -29.08
C SER A 7 -48.11 23.61 -29.16
N ASN A 8 -48.01 22.79 -28.11
CA ASN A 8 -47.55 21.39 -28.03
C ASN A 8 -46.27 20.96 -28.78
N LEU A 9 -45.23 20.66 -28.01
CA LEU A 9 -44.31 19.56 -28.29
C LEU A 9 -43.93 18.87 -26.97
N ASP A 10 -44.68 17.81 -26.70
CA ASP A 10 -44.31 16.53 -26.09
C ASP A 10 -43.46 16.50 -24.81
N ASN A 11 -44.19 16.23 -23.73
CA ASN A 11 -43.73 15.49 -22.56
C ASN A 11 -43.18 14.11 -22.99
N ASN A 12 -41.87 13.99 -23.17
CA ASN A 12 -41.17 12.72 -23.00
C ASN A 12 -40.43 12.76 -21.67
N PRO A 13 -40.81 11.98 -20.65
CA PRO A 13 -39.92 11.74 -19.53
C PRO A 13 -38.70 11.03 -20.09
N ILE A 14 -37.54 11.70 -20.05
CA ILE A 14 -36.25 11.08 -20.34
C ILE A 14 -36.06 10.03 -19.25
N HIS A 15 -36.45 8.79 -19.55
CA HIS A 15 -36.03 7.64 -18.79
C HIS A 15 -34.53 7.51 -19.00
N SER A 16 -33.75 7.95 -18.00
CA SER A 16 -32.35 7.56 -17.94
C SER A 16 -32.33 6.03 -17.89
N GLN A 17 -31.70 5.43 -18.90
CA GLN A 17 -31.43 4.00 -18.84
C GLN A 17 -30.56 3.80 -17.60
N ARG A 18 -31.08 3.06 -16.61
CA ARG A 18 -30.29 2.54 -15.49
C ARG A 18 -29.11 1.77 -16.08
N PHE A 19 -27.94 2.38 -16.06
CA PHE A 19 -26.69 1.66 -16.26
C PHE A 19 -26.53 0.73 -15.06
N ARG A 20 -26.33 -0.56 -15.38
CA ARG A 20 -26.07 -1.60 -14.39
C ARG A 20 -24.76 -1.28 -13.66
N HIS A 21 -24.76 -1.61 -12.36
CA HIS A 21 -23.60 -1.57 -11.47
C HIS A 21 -22.31 -2.00 -12.15
N ILE A 22 -21.27 -1.18 -11.97
CA ILE A 22 -19.86 -1.57 -12.04
C ILE A 22 -19.18 -0.75 -10.95
N GLU A 23 -18.31 -1.32 -10.12
CA GLU A 23 -17.86 -0.72 -8.86
C GLU A 23 -16.42 -0.16 -8.95
N SER A 24 -15.92 0.35 -7.82
CA SER A 24 -14.89 1.38 -7.60
C SER A 24 -13.43 0.94 -7.90
N PRO A 25 -12.39 1.77 -7.65
CA PRO A 25 -11.12 1.39 -7.03
C PRO A 25 -10.38 0.04 -7.16
N HIS A 26 -10.14 -0.65 -8.28
CA HIS A 26 -9.40 -1.94 -8.27
C HIS A 26 -7.89 -1.81 -8.59
N TYR A 27 -7.03 -2.52 -7.86
CA TYR A 27 -5.58 -2.60 -8.14
C TYR A 27 -5.14 -4.06 -8.34
N TYR A 28 -4.47 -4.36 -9.45
CA TYR A 28 -4.02 -5.71 -9.80
C TYR A 28 -2.49 -5.84 -9.96
N LEU A 29 -1.93 -6.99 -9.58
CA LEU A 29 -0.52 -7.36 -9.81
C LEU A 29 -0.40 -8.60 -10.72
N ASP A 30 0.67 -8.68 -11.51
CA ASP A 30 1.04 -9.82 -12.36
C ASP A 30 1.59 -11.00 -11.52
N GLU A 31 1.12 -12.22 -11.78
CA GLU A 31 1.48 -13.45 -11.05
C GLU A 31 2.88 -13.99 -11.40
N ASN A 32 3.52 -13.54 -12.47
CA ASN A 32 4.74 -14.19 -13.01
C ASN A 32 6.08 -13.75 -12.39
N LEU A 33 6.07 -13.04 -11.26
CA LEU A 33 7.32 -12.64 -10.60
C LEU A 33 7.78 -13.65 -9.58
N HIS A 34 8.61 -14.57 -10.06
CA HIS A 34 9.41 -15.51 -9.28
C HIS A 34 9.99 -14.86 -8.00
N GLU A 35 9.60 -15.42 -6.85
CA GLU A 35 10.21 -15.16 -5.55
C GLU A 35 11.69 -15.56 -5.59
N ASN A 36 12.59 -14.58 -5.47
CA ASN A 36 13.97 -14.85 -5.08
C ASN A 36 13.98 -15.26 -3.61
N LYS A 37 13.98 -16.58 -3.36
CA LYS A 37 14.24 -17.16 -2.04
C LYS A 37 15.68 -16.83 -1.62
N ILE A 38 15.79 -16.13 -0.49
CA ILE A 38 17.04 -16.04 0.27
C ILE A 38 17.15 -17.32 1.10
N GLU A 39 18.16 -18.14 0.78
CA GLU A 39 18.56 -19.30 1.58
C GLU A 39 19.24 -18.83 2.86
N GLU A 40 18.71 -19.19 4.02
CA GLU A 40 19.44 -19.12 5.29
C GLU A 40 19.64 -20.55 5.80
N SER A 41 20.91 -20.97 5.80
CA SER A 41 21.37 -22.27 6.28
C SER A 41 21.36 -22.33 7.80
N ALA A 42 20.72 -23.35 8.37
CA ALA A 42 20.98 -23.77 9.74
C ALA A 42 21.05 -25.29 9.84
N THR A 43 22.15 -25.72 10.42
CA THR A 43 22.74 -27.06 10.52
C THR A 43 21.90 -28.13 11.23
N ILE A 44 22.10 -29.33 10.71
CA ILE A 44 21.66 -30.65 11.14
C ILE A 44 22.09 -30.98 12.59
N ALA A 45 21.17 -31.52 13.38
CA ALA A 45 21.49 -32.41 14.50
C ALA A 45 20.53 -33.61 14.50
N SER A 46 21.13 -34.79 14.47
CA SER A 46 20.57 -36.11 14.17
C SER A 46 19.63 -36.68 15.23
N GLU A 47 18.49 -37.22 14.77
CA GLU A 47 17.67 -38.19 15.51
C GLU A 47 18.36 -39.56 15.57
N ILE A 48 18.37 -40.17 16.75
CA ILE A 48 18.74 -41.56 16.97
C ILE A 48 17.48 -42.33 17.38
N ASN A 49 17.01 -43.20 16.49
CA ASN A 49 16.06 -44.27 16.82
C ASN A 49 16.81 -45.49 17.36
N PRO A 50 16.33 -46.16 18.42
CA PRO A 50 16.65 -47.55 18.65
C PRO A 50 15.46 -48.44 18.29
N THR A 51 15.65 -49.21 17.23
CA THR A 51 14.94 -50.47 16.96
C THR A 51 15.12 -51.43 18.13
N SER A 52 14.03 -52.07 18.57
CA SER A 52 14.09 -53.26 19.42
C SER A 52 13.48 -54.46 18.70
N THR A 53 14.35 -55.41 18.40
CA THR A 53 14.04 -56.77 17.96
C THR A 53 13.58 -57.62 19.14
N GLU A 54 12.50 -58.38 18.96
CA GLU A 54 12.14 -59.50 19.82
C GLU A 54 13.21 -60.62 19.73
N SER A 55 13.62 -61.19 20.87
CA SER A 55 13.76 -62.64 20.96
C SER A 55 13.69 -63.13 22.41
N LYS A 56 12.99 -64.26 22.58
CA LYS A 56 12.75 -64.98 23.83
C LYS A 56 14.02 -65.71 24.29
N SER A 57 14.34 -65.64 25.58
CA SER A 57 15.02 -66.75 26.27
C SER A 57 14.57 -66.82 27.73
N LYS A 58 13.82 -67.86 28.06
CA LYS A 58 13.52 -68.25 29.44
C LYS A 58 14.69 -69.09 29.98
N SER A 59 14.97 -68.87 31.25
CA SER A 59 15.33 -69.86 32.28
C SER A 59 16.66 -69.61 33.00
N LYS A 60 16.65 -69.92 34.31
CA LYS A 60 17.77 -70.15 35.23
C LYS A 60 18.29 -69.03 36.15
N PHE A 61 17.64 -67.87 36.27
CA PHE A 61 18.02 -66.91 37.35
C PHE A 61 17.22 -67.08 38.65
N PHE A 62 15.93 -67.48 38.56
CA PHE A 62 15.04 -67.54 39.73
C PHE A 62 15.13 -68.83 40.57
N GLU A 63 16.02 -69.77 40.22
CA GLU A 63 16.24 -71.01 40.97
C GLU A 63 17.45 -70.95 41.93
N GLN A 64 18.22 -69.85 41.95
CA GLN A 64 19.43 -69.72 42.80
C GLN A 64 19.29 -68.79 44.03
N ILE A 65 18.13 -68.17 44.28
CA ILE A 65 17.92 -67.24 45.42
C ILE A 65 17.24 -67.92 46.64
N LYS A 66 17.28 -69.25 46.72
CA LYS A 66 16.88 -70.03 47.90
C LYS A 66 18.13 -70.38 48.73
N PRO A 67 18.85 -69.40 49.31
CA PRO A 67 18.81 -69.27 50.77
C PRO A 67 19.21 -67.86 51.30
N ILE A 68 18.65 -66.77 50.78
CA ILE A 68 18.76 -65.42 51.40
C ILE A 68 17.35 -64.93 51.77
N TRP A 69 16.57 -65.80 52.39
CA TRP A 69 15.24 -65.48 52.93
C TRP A 69 15.02 -66.18 54.27
N SER A 70 15.97 -66.00 55.19
CA SER A 70 15.71 -66.16 56.62
C SER A 70 15.02 -64.89 57.16
N ALA A 71 14.17 -65.02 58.18
CA ALA A 71 13.31 -63.94 58.70
C ALA A 71 14.05 -62.63 59.05
N ASN A 72 15.36 -62.71 59.29
CA ASN A 72 16.22 -61.57 59.61
C ASN A 72 16.69 -60.80 58.35
N GLY A 73 16.90 -61.46 57.21
CA GLY A 73 17.32 -60.81 55.96
C GLY A 73 16.21 -59.95 55.33
N ARG A 74 14.95 -60.37 55.45
CA ARG A 74 13.77 -59.57 55.04
C ARG A 74 13.69 -58.23 55.78
N ARG A 75 14.01 -58.22 57.08
CA ARG A 75 13.99 -57.00 57.89
C ARG A 75 15.08 -56.02 57.45
N TYR A 76 16.27 -56.52 57.09
CA TYR A 76 17.35 -55.69 56.56
C TYR A 76 17.01 -55.09 55.19
N VAL A 77 16.44 -55.88 54.28
CA VAL A 77 16.03 -55.37 52.95
C VAL A 77 14.91 -54.33 53.07
N ILE A 78 13.93 -54.54 53.97
CA ILE A 78 12.88 -53.55 54.25
C ILE A 78 13.46 -52.28 54.89
N ALA A 79 14.37 -52.41 55.86
CA ALA A 79 14.99 -51.25 56.49
C ALA A 79 15.82 -50.43 55.48
N VAL A 80 16.62 -51.07 54.64
CA VAL A 80 17.42 -50.40 53.61
C VAL A 80 16.52 -49.72 52.57
N THR A 81 15.44 -50.37 52.12
CA THR A 81 14.51 -49.77 51.16
C THR A 81 13.74 -48.58 51.74
N VAL A 82 13.36 -48.62 53.02
CA VAL A 82 12.73 -47.49 53.72
C VAL A 82 13.71 -46.32 53.86
N ILE A 83 14.96 -46.57 54.24
CA ILE A 83 16.00 -45.52 54.34
C ILE A 83 16.25 -44.89 52.96
N LEU A 84 16.32 -45.70 51.90
CA LEU A 84 16.55 -45.23 50.55
C LEU A 84 15.35 -44.41 50.03
N ALA A 85 14.12 -44.82 50.36
CA ALA A 85 12.91 -44.05 50.05
C ALA A 85 12.87 -42.71 50.80
N LEU A 86 13.26 -42.68 52.08
CA LEU A 86 13.36 -41.45 52.86
C LEU A 86 14.46 -40.52 52.32
N PHE A 87 15.59 -41.07 51.87
CA PHE A 87 16.66 -40.31 51.25
C PHE A 87 16.25 -39.69 49.92
N VAL A 88 15.52 -40.44 49.08
CA VAL A 88 14.94 -39.93 47.83
C VAL A 88 13.92 -38.83 48.11
N LEU A 89 13.05 -38.99 49.11
CA LEU A 89 12.11 -37.95 49.54
C LEU A 89 12.81 -36.68 50.03
N ALA A 90 13.90 -36.82 50.80
CA ALA A 90 14.70 -35.69 51.24
C ALA A 90 15.37 -34.97 50.06
N LEU A 91 15.89 -35.72 49.09
CA LEU A 91 16.45 -35.17 47.84
C LEU A 91 15.39 -34.41 47.03
N ILE A 92 14.19 -34.98 46.87
CA ILE A 92 13.07 -34.30 46.20
C ILE A 92 12.73 -33.01 46.94
N PHE A 93 12.62 -33.04 48.27
CA PHE A 93 12.30 -31.87 49.09
C PHE A 93 13.35 -30.76 48.94
N VAL A 94 14.64 -31.11 48.93
CA VAL A 94 15.74 -30.15 48.71
C VAL A 94 15.70 -29.57 47.29
N ILE A 95 15.44 -30.39 46.27
CA ILE A 95 15.31 -29.92 44.88
C ILE A 95 14.09 -29.01 44.71
N THR A 96 12.92 -29.36 45.26
CA THR A 96 11.73 -28.51 45.18
C THR A 96 11.90 -27.22 45.98
N SER A 97 12.54 -27.27 47.15
CA SER A 97 12.76 -26.07 47.97
C SER A 97 13.76 -25.12 47.32
N THR A 98 14.82 -25.64 46.70
CA THR A 98 15.78 -24.82 45.94
C THR A 98 15.18 -24.25 44.67
N LYS A 99 14.32 -24.97 43.95
CA LYS A 99 13.55 -24.40 42.82
C LYS A 99 12.55 -23.34 43.27
N LEU A 100 11.84 -23.56 44.38
CA LEU A 100 10.86 -22.59 44.88
C LEU A 100 11.52 -21.31 45.40
N LEU A 101 12.73 -21.39 45.95
CA LEU A 101 13.50 -20.25 46.44
C LEU A 101 14.26 -19.52 45.32
N ASN A 102 14.64 -20.22 44.24
CA ASN A 102 15.42 -19.67 43.12
C ASN A 102 14.62 -19.41 41.84
N ASP A 103 13.31 -19.55 41.84
CA ASP A 103 12.44 -19.01 40.78
C ASP A 103 11.86 -17.65 41.23
N PRO A 104 12.59 -16.53 41.04
CA PRO A 104 11.92 -15.25 40.90
C PRO A 104 11.16 -15.32 39.57
N VAL A 105 9.86 -15.65 39.65
CA VAL A 105 8.82 -15.41 38.62
C VAL A 105 9.42 -14.91 37.29
N LYS A 106 9.94 -15.84 36.49
CA LYS A 106 10.35 -15.54 35.13
C LYS A 106 9.09 -15.58 34.27
N ASP A 107 8.86 -14.47 33.58
CA ASP A 107 7.94 -14.32 32.44
C ASP A 107 6.45 -14.03 32.68
N GLY A 108 6.13 -13.35 33.78
CA GLY A 108 4.94 -12.48 33.77
C GLY A 108 5.36 -11.10 33.29
N THR A 109 5.01 -10.70 32.07
CA THR A 109 5.03 -9.27 31.72
C THR A 109 4.21 -8.53 32.78
N LYS A 110 4.88 -7.76 33.63
CA LYS A 110 4.19 -6.79 34.50
C LYS A 110 3.67 -5.70 33.58
N VAL A 111 2.50 -5.94 33.00
CA VAL A 111 1.75 -4.90 32.31
C VAL A 111 1.20 -4.00 33.41
N GLU A 112 1.82 -2.83 33.56
CA GLU A 112 1.26 -1.79 34.43
C GLU A 112 -0.12 -1.42 33.90
N LYS A 113 -1.14 -1.73 34.68
CA LYS A 113 -2.53 -1.47 34.30
C LYS A 113 -2.82 0.00 34.55
N LEU A 114 -2.43 0.85 33.60
CA LEU A 114 -2.56 2.32 33.68
C LEU A 114 -4.02 2.75 33.91
N THR A 115 -5.00 2.00 33.40
CA THR A 115 -6.43 2.25 33.64
C THR A 115 -7.24 0.95 33.69
N ASN A 116 -8.39 0.99 34.38
CA ASN A 116 -9.41 -0.08 34.32
C ASN A 116 -10.32 0.01 33.08
N ILE A 117 -10.11 1.01 32.22
CA ILE A 117 -10.87 1.20 31.00
C ILE A 117 -10.35 0.20 29.97
N LYS A 118 -11.15 -0.81 29.66
CA LYS A 118 -10.93 -1.62 28.45
C LYS A 118 -11.39 -0.79 27.26
N TYR A 119 -10.45 -0.11 26.60
CA TYR A 119 -10.69 0.41 25.26
C TYR A 119 -11.05 -0.77 24.37
N GLN A 120 -12.17 -0.69 23.65
CA GLN A 120 -12.41 -1.67 22.59
C GLN A 120 -11.24 -1.55 21.62
N GLN A 121 -10.59 -2.68 21.29
CA GLN A 121 -9.71 -2.74 20.12
C GLN A 121 -10.48 -2.10 18.97
N LEU A 122 -9.86 -1.16 18.25
CA LEU A 122 -10.49 -0.41 17.17
C LEU A 122 -11.17 -1.39 16.20
N LYS A 123 -12.48 -1.62 16.37
CA LYS A 123 -13.25 -2.59 15.57
C LYS A 123 -13.35 -2.18 14.11
N ALA A 124 -13.03 -0.92 13.82
CA ALA A 124 -13.02 -0.34 12.49
C ALA A 124 -11.66 -0.47 11.77
N ILE A 125 -10.64 -1.10 12.37
CA ILE A 125 -9.39 -1.36 11.64
C ILE A 125 -9.66 -2.44 10.60
N ARG A 126 -9.48 -2.05 9.33
CA ARG A 126 -9.49 -2.97 8.21
C ARG A 126 -8.24 -3.86 8.27
N LYS A 127 -8.45 -5.18 8.16
CA LYS A 127 -7.38 -6.18 8.32
C LYS A 127 -6.85 -6.73 6.99
N ASN A 128 -7.58 -6.49 5.91
CA ASN A 128 -7.30 -7.04 4.59
C ASN A 128 -7.04 -5.91 3.58
N MET A 129 -6.14 -6.16 2.64
CA MET A 129 -5.86 -5.24 1.53
C MET A 129 -6.99 -5.17 0.51
N ILE A 130 -7.84 -6.19 0.45
CA ILE A 130 -9.04 -6.22 -0.38
C ILE A 130 -10.24 -5.89 0.50
N ASP A 131 -11.12 -5.01 0.02
CA ASP A 131 -12.32 -4.60 0.74
C ASP A 131 -13.26 -5.80 0.85
N LEU A 132 -13.94 -5.94 1.98
CA LEU A 132 -14.89 -7.04 2.18
C LEU A 132 -16.12 -6.88 1.30
N ASP A 133 -16.42 -5.65 0.89
CA ASP A 133 -17.56 -5.35 0.02
C ASP A 133 -17.19 -5.45 -1.48
N THR A 134 -15.93 -5.73 -1.83
CA THR A 134 -15.54 -5.89 -3.24
C THR A 134 -16.25 -7.11 -3.86
N PRO A 135 -16.90 -6.96 -5.03
CA PRO A 135 -17.62 -8.06 -5.68
C PRO A 135 -16.73 -9.25 -6.04
N GLU A 136 -17.23 -10.48 -5.82
CA GLU A 136 -16.49 -11.73 -6.10
C GLU A 136 -15.97 -11.83 -7.55
N ASN A 137 -16.70 -11.25 -8.51
CA ASN A 137 -16.30 -11.26 -9.93
C ASN A 137 -15.05 -10.41 -10.20
N GLU A 138 -14.75 -9.42 -9.37
CA GLU A 138 -13.58 -8.54 -9.52
C GLU A 138 -12.29 -9.20 -9.03
N HIS A 139 -12.39 -10.18 -8.12
CA HIS A 139 -11.23 -10.93 -7.62
C HIS A 139 -10.50 -11.72 -8.72
N ASN A 140 -11.23 -12.21 -9.73
CA ASN A 140 -10.70 -13.08 -10.80
C ASN A 140 -11.13 -12.61 -12.20
N ARG A 141 -11.35 -11.30 -12.38
CA ARG A 141 -11.93 -10.75 -13.63
C ARG A 141 -11.08 -10.98 -14.87
N THR A 142 -9.77 -11.01 -14.72
CA THR A 142 -8.84 -11.23 -15.84
C THR A 142 -7.86 -12.33 -15.48
N SER A 143 -7.65 -13.31 -16.37
CA SER A 143 -6.80 -14.49 -16.10
C SER A 143 -5.34 -14.17 -15.78
N ASN A 144 -4.88 -12.96 -16.10
CA ASN A 144 -3.48 -12.56 -16.00
C ASN A 144 -3.24 -11.51 -14.89
N TRP A 145 -4.28 -11.13 -14.14
CA TRP A 145 -4.22 -10.05 -13.15
C TRP A 145 -4.86 -10.49 -11.84
N LYS A 146 -4.10 -10.44 -10.75
CA LYS A 146 -4.59 -10.77 -9.40
C LYS A 146 -4.97 -9.50 -8.66
N LEU A 147 -6.21 -9.40 -8.18
CA LEU A 147 -6.64 -8.31 -7.31
C LEU A 147 -5.84 -8.34 -6.00
N VAL A 148 -5.16 -7.25 -5.66
CA VAL A 148 -4.35 -7.16 -4.43
C VAL A 148 -4.77 -6.05 -3.50
N PHE A 149 -5.48 -5.05 -4.02
CA PHE A 149 -6.07 -3.98 -3.21
C PHE A 149 -7.36 -3.46 -3.85
N SER A 150 -8.31 -3.08 -3.01
CA SER A 150 -9.54 -2.38 -3.41
C SER A 150 -10.07 -1.50 -2.28
N ASP A 151 -10.88 -0.49 -2.59
CA ASP A 151 -11.68 0.23 -1.60
C ASP A 151 -12.99 0.65 -2.27
N GLU A 152 -14.12 0.11 -1.79
CA GLU A 152 -15.42 0.39 -2.38
C GLU A 152 -16.06 1.66 -1.82
N PHE A 153 -15.51 2.21 -0.74
CA PHE A 153 -16.05 3.38 -0.05
C PHE A 153 -17.51 3.22 0.44
N ASN A 154 -17.93 1.97 0.72
CA ASN A 154 -19.29 1.62 1.15
C ASN A 154 -19.66 2.03 2.57
N LYS A 155 -18.67 2.24 3.43
CA LYS A 155 -18.91 2.71 4.80
C LYS A 155 -19.05 4.23 4.82
N ASP A 156 -20.28 4.71 4.97
CA ASP A 156 -20.59 6.14 5.05
C ASP A 156 -19.89 6.86 6.21
N ASN A 157 -19.66 8.16 6.02
CA ASN A 157 -19.08 9.11 6.96
C ASN A 157 -17.67 8.73 7.46
N ARG A 158 -16.87 8.06 6.62
CA ARG A 158 -15.41 8.01 6.85
C ARG A 158 -14.85 9.43 6.82
N THR A 159 -13.91 9.65 7.71
CA THR A 159 -13.07 10.84 7.76
C THR A 159 -11.65 10.44 7.40
N PHE A 160 -10.90 11.37 6.83
CA PHE A 160 -9.59 11.10 6.26
C PHE A 160 -8.50 12.01 6.84
N GLY A 161 -8.72 12.59 8.03
CA GLY A 161 -7.68 13.35 8.71
C GLY A 161 -6.43 12.50 9.01
N GLU A 162 -5.40 13.17 9.52
CA GLU A 162 -4.16 12.49 9.90
C GLU A 162 -4.46 11.34 10.89
N TYR A 163 -4.02 10.13 10.55
CA TYR A 163 -4.26 8.89 11.32
C TYR A 163 -5.72 8.41 11.44
N GLU A 164 -6.67 9.02 10.72
CA GLU A 164 -8.09 8.61 10.80
C GLU A 164 -8.44 7.46 9.85
N ASP A 165 -7.71 7.32 8.73
CA ASP A 165 -7.88 6.23 7.77
C ASP A 165 -6.54 5.50 7.53
N GLN A 166 -6.63 4.18 7.34
CA GLN A 166 -5.49 3.29 7.21
C GLN A 166 -4.73 3.49 5.90
N PHE A 167 -5.44 3.78 4.82
CA PHE A 167 -4.89 3.77 3.46
C PHE A 167 -4.82 5.16 2.85
N PHE A 168 -5.68 6.07 3.29
CA PHE A 168 -5.79 7.41 2.75
C PHE A 168 -5.59 8.48 3.82
N THR A 169 -5.10 9.65 3.42
CA THR A 169 -4.99 10.86 4.25
C THR A 169 -5.37 12.05 3.39
N ALA A 170 -6.37 12.81 3.81
CA ALA A 170 -6.69 14.10 3.23
C ALA A 170 -5.75 15.16 3.82
N VAL A 171 -5.14 15.96 2.96
CA VAL A 171 -4.15 16.96 3.39
C VAL A 171 -4.80 18.27 3.84
N ASP A 172 -4.07 19.00 4.67
CA ASP A 172 -4.37 20.34 5.15
C ASP A 172 -3.25 21.26 4.63
N LEU A 173 -3.42 21.79 3.42
CA LEU A 173 -2.42 22.64 2.74
C LEU A 173 -3.00 23.42 1.55
N HIS A 174 -2.32 24.49 1.17
CA HIS A 174 -2.44 25.09 -0.16
C HIS A 174 -1.44 24.44 -1.12
N TYR A 175 -1.89 24.08 -2.32
CA TYR A 175 -1.05 23.42 -3.31
C TYR A 175 -0.38 24.44 -4.24
N GLY A 176 0.78 24.94 -3.80
CA GLY A 176 1.51 25.99 -4.49
C GLY A 176 2.22 25.56 -5.78
N ALA A 177 2.25 24.27 -6.14
CA ALA A 177 2.94 23.80 -7.34
C ALA A 177 2.29 24.32 -8.62
N THR A 178 0.95 24.27 -8.66
CA THR A 178 0.09 24.73 -9.76
C THR A 178 -0.62 26.05 -9.46
N GLN A 179 -0.36 26.63 -8.28
CA GLN A 179 -1.01 27.87 -7.82
C GLN A 179 -2.54 27.73 -7.75
N ASP A 180 -3.01 26.63 -7.15
CA ASP A 180 -4.43 26.33 -6.99
C ASP A 180 -5.16 27.50 -6.31
N LEU A 181 -6.43 27.72 -6.67
CA LEU A 181 -7.22 28.82 -6.10
C LEU A 181 -7.82 28.44 -4.74
N GLU A 182 -7.91 27.15 -4.47
CA GLU A 182 -8.46 26.55 -3.28
C GLU A 182 -7.41 26.15 -2.26
N TYR A 183 -7.85 26.13 -1.00
CA TYR A 183 -7.13 25.49 0.09
C TYR A 183 -7.68 24.07 0.31
N TYR A 184 -6.81 23.06 0.41
CA TYR A 184 -7.24 21.69 0.69
C TYR A 184 -7.43 21.47 2.19
N LEU A 185 -8.61 20.98 2.59
CA LEU A 185 -8.98 20.71 3.97
C LEU A 185 -9.47 19.27 4.14
N PRO A 186 -9.09 18.56 5.23
CA PRO A 186 -9.45 17.15 5.40
C PRO A 186 -10.95 16.85 5.42
N HIS A 187 -11.76 17.76 5.95
CA HIS A 187 -13.22 17.57 6.07
C HIS A 187 -13.98 17.74 4.76
N MET A 188 -13.31 18.18 3.69
CA MET A 188 -13.89 18.29 2.35
C MET A 188 -13.89 16.96 1.58
N ALA A 189 -13.26 15.91 2.15
CA ALA A 189 -13.37 14.53 1.69
C ALA A 189 -14.14 13.69 2.71
N THR A 190 -15.16 12.97 2.24
CA THR A 190 -15.88 11.99 3.04
C THR A 190 -16.41 10.86 2.17
N THR A 191 -17.11 9.90 2.77
CA THR A 191 -17.78 8.83 2.03
C THR A 191 -19.28 8.90 2.25
N LYS A 192 -20.04 8.72 1.18
CA LYS A 192 -21.49 8.81 1.19
C LYS A 192 -22.08 7.98 0.06
N ASN A 193 -23.11 7.21 0.37
CA ASN A 193 -23.87 6.42 -0.59
C ASN A 193 -23.00 5.47 -1.44
N GLY A 194 -21.98 4.85 -0.83
CA GLY A 194 -21.09 3.91 -1.54
C GLY A 194 -20.05 4.57 -2.44
N SER A 195 -19.64 5.80 -2.12
CA SER A 195 -18.62 6.51 -2.90
C SER A 195 -17.81 7.47 -2.04
N LEU A 196 -16.56 7.70 -2.44
CA LEU A 196 -15.76 8.83 -2.00
C LEU A 196 -16.34 10.11 -2.63
N GLU A 197 -16.63 11.11 -1.80
CA GLU A 197 -17.13 12.42 -2.20
C GLU A 197 -16.08 13.48 -1.81
N ILE A 198 -15.52 14.13 -2.84
CA ILE A 198 -14.65 15.30 -2.70
C ILE A 198 -15.50 16.53 -3.04
N THR A 199 -15.61 17.45 -2.10
CA THR A 199 -16.41 18.67 -2.25
C THR A 199 -15.52 19.84 -2.59
N PHE A 200 -15.99 20.73 -3.47
CA PHE A 200 -15.41 22.05 -3.72
C PHE A 200 -16.46 23.09 -3.30
N ASP A 201 -16.06 24.09 -2.51
CA ASP A 201 -16.98 25.12 -2.03
C ASP A 201 -16.31 26.50 -1.98
N LYS A 202 -17.12 27.55 -2.06
CA LYS A 202 -16.68 28.93 -1.87
C LYS A 202 -16.74 29.26 -0.38
N PHE A 203 -15.59 29.17 0.29
CA PHE A 203 -15.46 29.47 1.70
C PHE A 203 -14.09 30.06 1.97
N ASN A 204 -14.06 31.21 2.64
CA ASN A 204 -12.79 31.90 2.91
C ASN A 204 -11.99 31.16 3.98
N HIS A 205 -10.76 30.74 3.64
CA HIS A 205 -9.86 30.06 4.55
C HIS A 205 -8.40 30.43 4.25
N SER A 206 -7.65 30.88 5.26
CA SER A 206 -6.21 31.16 5.14
C SER A 206 -5.81 32.01 3.91
N ASP A 207 -6.58 33.09 3.66
CA ASP A 207 -6.43 34.02 2.52
C ASP A 207 -6.87 33.48 1.13
N PHE A 208 -7.43 32.27 1.07
CA PHE A 208 -8.05 31.70 -0.14
C PHE A 208 -9.58 31.81 -0.10
N GLU A 209 -10.21 31.97 -1.27
CA GLU A 209 -11.67 32.10 -1.39
C GLU A 209 -12.41 30.77 -1.57
N TYR A 210 -11.67 29.70 -1.86
CA TYR A 210 -12.21 28.38 -2.17
C TYR A 210 -11.55 27.32 -1.29
N ILE A 211 -12.29 26.25 -1.02
CA ILE A 211 -11.80 25.08 -0.31
C ILE A 211 -12.18 23.80 -1.05
N SER A 212 -11.29 22.80 -0.99
CA SER A 212 -11.58 21.46 -1.49
C SER A 212 -10.83 20.39 -0.69
N ALA A 213 -10.72 19.16 -1.19
CA ALA A 213 -9.88 18.12 -0.59
C ALA A 213 -8.95 17.47 -1.62
N MET A 214 -7.74 17.18 -1.16
CA MET A 214 -6.78 16.32 -1.84
C MET A 214 -6.51 15.10 -0.96
N LEU A 215 -6.86 13.91 -1.45
CA LEU A 215 -6.71 12.65 -0.75
C LEU A 215 -5.47 11.90 -1.25
N GLN A 216 -4.57 11.53 -0.33
CA GLN A 216 -3.30 10.90 -0.66
C GLN A 216 -3.17 9.52 0.01
N SER A 217 -2.61 8.55 -0.71
CA SER A 217 -2.16 7.26 -0.15
C SER A 217 -0.64 7.20 0.04
N TRP A 218 0.02 8.36 0.07
CA TRP A 218 1.48 8.48 0.15
C TRP A 218 2.04 7.72 1.35
N ASN A 219 3.04 6.88 1.10
CA ASN A 219 3.66 6.00 2.09
C ASN A 219 2.70 5.03 2.82
N LYS A 220 1.50 4.82 2.28
CA LYS A 220 0.48 3.86 2.77
C LYS A 220 0.18 2.78 1.75
N LEU A 221 0.09 3.14 0.46
CA LEU A 221 -0.11 2.23 -0.66
C LEU A 221 0.93 2.50 -1.75
N CYS A 222 1.59 1.45 -2.22
CA CYS A 222 2.58 1.51 -3.28
C CYS A 222 2.49 0.28 -4.18
N PHE A 223 2.80 0.46 -5.46
CA PHE A 223 3.03 -0.60 -6.44
C PHE A 223 4.39 -0.36 -7.10
N ASN A 224 5.13 -1.43 -7.42
CA ASN A 224 6.55 -1.33 -7.79
C ASN A 224 6.92 -1.97 -9.14
N LYS A 225 5.95 -2.58 -9.82
CA LYS A 225 6.18 -3.34 -11.06
C LYS A 225 5.06 -3.03 -12.04
N GLN A 226 4.39 -4.06 -12.54
CA GLN A 226 3.20 -3.94 -13.36
C GLN A 226 1.99 -3.83 -12.45
N ALA A 227 1.27 -2.72 -12.55
CA ALA A 227 0.02 -2.51 -11.85
C ALA A 227 -1.05 -2.13 -12.86
N ARG A 228 -2.24 -2.67 -12.66
CA ARG A 228 -3.45 -2.18 -13.32
C ARG A 228 -4.30 -1.50 -12.26
N ILE A 229 -4.61 -0.23 -12.48
CA ILE A 229 -5.43 0.57 -11.58
C ILE A 229 -6.72 0.92 -12.32
N GLU A 230 -7.86 0.56 -11.75
CA GLU A 230 -9.17 0.87 -12.30
C GLU A 230 -9.92 1.76 -11.32
N VAL A 231 -10.37 2.91 -11.78
CA VAL A 231 -11.14 3.85 -10.97
C VAL A 231 -12.46 4.13 -11.65
N ARG A 232 -13.58 3.94 -10.94
CA ARG A 232 -14.88 4.45 -11.37
C ARG A 232 -15.15 5.79 -10.70
N ALA A 233 -15.17 6.85 -11.49
CA ALA A 233 -15.43 8.20 -11.02
C ALA A 233 -16.54 8.87 -11.82
N LYS A 234 -17.24 9.81 -11.18
CA LYS A 234 -18.13 10.77 -11.83
C LYS A 234 -17.53 12.15 -11.66
N LEU A 235 -17.03 12.72 -12.75
CA LEU A 235 -16.44 14.06 -12.73
C LEU A 235 -17.52 15.14 -12.58
N PRO A 236 -17.20 16.28 -11.94
CA PRO A 236 -18.10 17.44 -11.89
C PRO A 236 -18.40 17.99 -13.29
N HIS A 237 -19.55 18.64 -13.45
CA HIS A 237 -19.91 19.32 -14.70
C HIS A 237 -19.09 20.60 -14.92
N ASP A 238 -18.70 21.26 -13.83
CA ASP A 238 -18.08 22.59 -13.85
C ASP A 238 -16.60 22.57 -14.23
N VAL A 239 -16.11 21.46 -14.81
CA VAL A 239 -14.80 21.40 -15.47
C VAL A 239 -14.66 22.50 -16.53
N GLN A 240 -15.75 22.82 -17.22
CA GLN A 240 -15.81 23.94 -18.19
C GLN A 240 -15.56 25.33 -17.56
N TYR A 241 -15.71 25.46 -16.25
CA TYR A 241 -15.54 26.71 -15.50
C TYR A 241 -14.24 26.74 -14.67
N GLY A 242 -13.36 25.75 -14.85
CA GLY A 242 -12.03 25.72 -14.22
C GLY A 242 -11.86 24.70 -13.11
N LEU A 243 -12.86 23.86 -12.80
CA LEU A 243 -12.61 22.71 -11.93
C LEU A 243 -11.68 21.70 -12.61
N TRP A 244 -10.67 21.23 -11.89
CA TRP A 244 -9.69 20.29 -12.42
C TRP A 244 -9.67 19.01 -11.57
N PRO A 245 -10.67 18.12 -11.74
CA PRO A 245 -10.71 16.86 -11.03
C PRO A 245 -9.61 15.94 -11.59
N ALA A 246 -8.74 15.44 -10.73
CA ALA A 246 -7.63 14.58 -11.12
C ALA A 246 -7.54 13.33 -10.24
N ILE A 247 -7.16 12.21 -10.86
CA ILE A 247 -6.81 10.96 -10.20
C ILE A 247 -5.51 10.48 -10.82
N TRP A 248 -4.47 10.44 -10.02
CA TRP A 248 -3.11 10.26 -10.50
C TRP A 248 -2.26 9.58 -9.45
N SER A 249 -1.07 9.16 -9.85
CA SER A 249 -0.09 8.54 -8.98
C SER A 249 1.27 9.18 -9.16
N LEU A 250 2.03 9.22 -8.06
CA LEU A 250 3.38 9.76 -8.01
C LEU A 250 4.31 8.74 -7.37
N GLY A 251 5.55 8.64 -7.86
CA GLY A 251 6.55 7.79 -7.23
C GLY A 251 6.77 8.15 -5.76
N ASN A 252 6.78 7.13 -4.88
CA ASN A 252 6.69 7.29 -3.42
C ASN A 252 7.85 8.06 -2.76
N LEU A 253 8.92 8.38 -3.49
CA LEU A 253 10.03 9.22 -3.00
C LEU A 253 9.68 10.71 -2.91
N ALA A 254 8.62 11.14 -3.59
CA ALA A 254 8.09 12.49 -3.49
C ALA A 254 6.68 12.47 -2.90
N ARG A 255 6.29 13.57 -2.26
CA ARG A 255 4.95 13.79 -1.72
C ARG A 255 4.36 15.05 -2.35
N PRO A 256 3.23 14.96 -3.05
CA PRO A 256 2.67 16.12 -3.69
C PRO A 256 2.12 17.11 -2.65
N GLY A 257 2.30 18.41 -2.90
CA GLY A 257 2.05 19.49 -1.95
C GLY A 257 3.27 19.85 -1.10
N TYR A 258 4.34 19.04 -1.14
CA TYR A 258 5.61 19.30 -0.43
C TYR A 258 6.75 19.43 -1.44
N LEU A 259 6.91 20.62 -2.01
CA LEU A 259 7.83 20.89 -3.14
C LEU A 259 9.29 20.47 -2.88
N ALA A 260 9.77 20.57 -1.64
CA ALA A 260 11.13 20.10 -1.29
C ALA A 260 11.33 18.58 -1.51
N THR A 261 10.24 17.81 -1.54
CA THR A 261 10.27 16.37 -1.79
C THR A 261 10.18 16.03 -3.28
N THR A 262 9.65 16.92 -4.13
CA THR A 262 9.59 16.72 -5.58
C THR A 262 10.85 17.26 -6.28
N ASP A 263 11.56 18.20 -5.66
CA ASP A 263 12.77 18.83 -6.20
C ASP A 263 13.85 17.81 -6.59
N GLY A 264 14.15 17.78 -7.90
CA GLY A 264 15.08 16.83 -8.52
C GLY A 264 14.65 15.35 -8.48
N LEU A 265 13.42 15.06 -8.08
CA LEU A 265 12.86 13.70 -8.06
C LEU A 265 11.76 13.55 -9.12
N TRP A 266 10.82 14.48 -9.17
CA TRP A 266 9.83 14.54 -10.24
C TRP A 266 10.42 15.29 -11.46
N PRO A 267 10.11 14.88 -12.70
CA PRO A 267 9.36 13.69 -13.12
C PRO A 267 10.30 12.53 -13.53
N TYR A 268 11.46 12.38 -12.89
CA TYR A 268 12.51 11.49 -13.37
C TYR A 268 12.10 10.00 -13.38
N THR A 269 12.26 9.36 -14.55
CA THR A 269 12.14 7.92 -14.79
C THR A 269 13.47 7.29 -15.20
N TYR A 270 14.59 7.89 -14.78
CA TYR A 270 15.90 7.64 -15.38
C TYR A 270 16.84 6.85 -14.47
N ASN A 271 17.56 5.90 -15.07
CA ASN A 271 18.52 5.04 -14.39
C ASN A 271 19.84 4.94 -15.17
N GLU A 272 20.25 6.03 -15.82
CA GLU A 272 21.52 6.12 -16.53
C GLU A 272 22.43 7.24 -16.00
N CYS A 273 23.64 7.28 -16.54
CA CYS A 273 24.74 8.09 -16.04
C CYS A 273 25.33 8.95 -17.17
N ASP A 274 24.58 9.96 -17.60
CA ASP A 274 24.93 10.85 -18.70
C ASP A 274 24.48 12.29 -18.44
N LEU A 275 24.33 13.12 -19.48
CA LEU A 275 23.95 14.52 -19.33
C LEU A 275 22.49 14.71 -18.86
N GLY A 276 21.60 13.73 -19.06
CA GLY A 276 20.19 13.82 -18.70
C GLY A 276 19.92 13.99 -17.21
N ILE A 277 20.87 13.59 -16.35
CA ILE A 277 20.75 13.75 -14.89
C ILE A 277 21.25 15.10 -14.37
N THR A 278 21.86 15.92 -15.23
CA THR A 278 22.46 17.19 -14.81
C THR A 278 21.44 18.32 -14.87
N ARG A 279 21.75 19.46 -14.22
CA ARG A 279 20.91 20.65 -14.30
C ARG A 279 20.67 21.07 -15.75
N ASN A 280 19.42 21.35 -16.10
CA ASN A 280 18.96 21.66 -17.46
C ASN A 280 19.39 20.59 -18.49
N GLN A 281 19.66 19.35 -18.05
CA GLN A 281 20.18 18.26 -18.88
C GLN A 281 21.50 18.62 -19.61
N SER A 282 22.27 19.59 -19.09
CA SER A 282 23.47 20.17 -19.72
C SER A 282 23.28 20.57 -21.18
N THR A 283 22.06 20.93 -21.57
CA THR A 283 21.76 21.36 -22.93
C THR A 283 22.23 22.78 -23.22
N LEU A 284 22.54 23.05 -24.49
CA LEU A 284 22.87 24.39 -24.97
C LEU A 284 21.61 25.19 -25.36
N ASN A 285 20.45 24.54 -25.49
CA ASN A 285 19.20 25.23 -25.75
C ASN A 285 18.62 25.79 -24.44
N GLU A 286 18.70 27.11 -24.25
CA GLU A 286 18.37 27.81 -23.01
C GLU A 286 16.90 27.66 -22.54
N ASN A 287 16.02 26.99 -23.29
CA ASN A 287 14.64 26.70 -22.88
C ASN A 287 14.26 25.23 -23.01
N MET A 288 15.22 24.32 -23.20
CA MET A 288 14.90 22.91 -23.31
C MET A 288 14.49 22.32 -21.97
N SER A 289 15.25 22.54 -20.90
CA SER A 289 14.91 21.99 -19.57
C SER A 289 15.26 22.95 -18.46
N TYR A 290 14.35 23.13 -17.51
CA TYR A 290 14.53 23.88 -16.27
C TYR A 290 14.64 22.97 -15.04
N LEU A 291 14.78 21.66 -15.26
CA LEU A 291 14.98 20.70 -14.18
C LEU A 291 16.31 20.94 -13.46
N PRO A 292 16.35 20.84 -12.12
CA PRO A 292 17.56 21.07 -11.34
C PRO A 292 18.63 19.99 -11.51
N GLY A 293 18.30 18.89 -12.21
CA GLY A 293 19.06 17.65 -12.26
C GLY A 293 18.43 16.56 -11.40
N GLN A 294 18.73 15.30 -11.70
CA GLN A 294 18.21 14.15 -10.95
C GLN A 294 18.94 14.07 -9.61
N ARG A 295 18.21 14.34 -8.51
CA ARG A 295 18.75 14.35 -7.15
C ARG A 295 19.31 12.99 -6.75
N LEU A 296 18.58 11.92 -7.08
CA LEU A 296 18.96 10.55 -6.79
C LEU A 296 19.44 9.85 -8.06
N SER A 297 20.57 10.33 -8.61
CA SER A 297 21.13 9.78 -9.85
C SER A 297 21.90 8.48 -9.62
N LYS A 298 22.02 7.66 -10.67
CA LYS A 298 22.85 6.44 -10.67
C LYS A 298 24.33 6.71 -10.37
N CYS A 299 24.83 7.89 -10.77
CA CYS A 299 26.25 8.26 -10.67
C CYS A 299 26.64 8.87 -9.32
N THR A 300 25.75 8.94 -8.34
CA THR A 300 26.07 9.58 -7.07
C THR A 300 27.32 8.93 -6.46
N CYS A 301 28.31 9.78 -6.15
CA CYS A 301 29.63 9.35 -5.71
C CYS A 301 29.56 8.52 -4.42
N PHE A 302 30.52 7.62 -4.24
CA PHE A 302 30.62 6.84 -3.01
C PHE A 302 30.80 7.76 -1.80
N GLY A 303 29.94 7.58 -0.79
CA GLY A 303 29.95 8.40 0.44
C GLY A 303 29.00 9.60 0.41
N GLU A 304 28.37 9.90 -0.72
CA GLU A 304 27.32 10.92 -0.84
C GLU A 304 25.94 10.38 -0.45
N ASP A 305 25.00 11.29 -0.19
CA ASP A 305 23.62 10.95 0.20
C ASP A 305 22.84 10.33 -0.97
N HIS A 306 22.61 9.03 -0.90
CA HIS A 306 21.81 8.29 -1.86
C HIS A 306 21.29 6.97 -1.25
N PRO A 307 19.97 6.69 -1.31
CA PRO A 307 19.39 5.52 -0.63
C PRO A 307 19.78 4.18 -1.25
N SER A 308 20.24 4.19 -2.51
CA SER A 308 20.70 2.98 -3.21
C SER A 308 21.71 3.32 -4.32
N ILE A 309 22.96 3.61 -3.93
CA ILE A 309 24.04 4.00 -4.85
C ILE A 309 24.11 3.03 -6.04
N GLY A 310 24.27 3.56 -7.26
CA GLY A 310 24.30 2.76 -8.49
C GLY A 310 22.93 2.49 -9.11
N VAL A 311 21.84 3.02 -8.54
CA VAL A 311 20.48 2.94 -9.10
C VAL A 311 19.85 4.34 -9.09
N GLY A 312 19.59 4.91 -10.26
CA GLY A 312 18.84 6.14 -10.42
C GLY A 312 17.40 5.98 -9.93
N ARG A 313 16.93 6.96 -9.18
CA ARG A 313 15.57 7.01 -8.64
C ARG A 313 14.94 8.39 -8.89
N GLY A 314 13.63 8.36 -9.02
CA GLY A 314 12.82 9.56 -9.18
C GLY A 314 11.39 9.31 -8.72
N ALA A 315 10.53 10.26 -9.03
CA ALA A 315 9.11 10.23 -8.72
C ALA A 315 8.32 10.53 -9.99
N PRO A 316 8.13 9.54 -10.88
CA PRO A 316 7.29 9.71 -12.06
C PRO A 316 5.84 9.98 -11.68
N GLU A 317 5.17 10.73 -12.55
CA GLU A 317 3.74 11.01 -12.47
C GLU A 317 2.99 10.26 -13.58
N ILE A 318 1.92 9.58 -13.17
CA ILE A 318 1.01 8.87 -14.08
C ILE A 318 -0.40 9.32 -13.75
N ASP A 319 -1.02 10.03 -14.67
CA ASP A 319 -2.37 10.53 -14.57
C ASP A 319 -3.35 9.50 -15.14
N ILE A 320 -4.18 8.93 -14.24
CA ILE A 320 -5.21 7.96 -14.60
C ILE A 320 -6.39 8.67 -15.26
N ILE A 321 -6.74 9.85 -14.75
CA ILE A 321 -7.66 10.78 -15.39
C ILE A 321 -7.45 12.20 -14.87
N GLU A 322 -7.40 13.15 -15.79
CA GLU A 322 -7.59 14.56 -15.55
C GLU A 322 -8.81 15.03 -16.34
N GLY A 323 -9.76 15.67 -15.66
CA GLY A 323 -10.91 16.27 -16.32
C GLY A 323 -10.54 17.60 -16.93
N LEU A 324 -10.54 17.69 -18.26
CA LEU A 324 -10.35 18.94 -18.99
C LEU A 324 -11.59 19.29 -19.81
N TYR A 325 -11.67 20.55 -20.25
CA TYR A 325 -12.68 21.01 -21.18
C TYR A 325 -12.03 21.41 -22.51
N GLU A 326 -12.26 20.60 -23.54
CA GLU A 326 -11.68 20.80 -24.87
C GLU A 326 -12.77 20.70 -25.94
N HIS A 327 -12.70 21.57 -26.95
CA HIS A 327 -13.59 21.52 -28.12
C HIS A 327 -15.10 21.47 -27.76
N GLY A 328 -15.51 22.14 -26.68
CA GLY A 328 -16.91 22.20 -26.26
C GLY A 328 -17.41 20.99 -25.47
N ARG A 329 -16.53 20.07 -25.06
CA ARG A 329 -16.87 18.87 -24.28
C ARG A 329 -15.88 18.64 -23.14
N VAL A 330 -16.36 17.99 -22.08
CA VAL A 330 -15.48 17.44 -21.04
C VAL A 330 -14.77 16.21 -21.61
N VAL A 331 -13.45 16.16 -21.47
CA VAL A 331 -12.61 15.04 -21.88
C VAL A 331 -11.85 14.51 -20.67
N GLY A 332 -11.64 13.20 -20.64
CA GLY A 332 -10.74 12.58 -19.68
C GLY A 332 -9.35 12.46 -20.31
N VAL A 333 -8.34 13.04 -19.68
CA VAL A 333 -6.96 13.01 -20.15
C VAL A 333 -6.14 12.06 -19.29
N GLN A 334 -5.33 11.22 -19.96
CA GLN A 334 -4.36 10.34 -19.35
C GLN A 334 -2.97 10.80 -19.75
N THR A 335 -2.07 10.92 -18.79
CA THR A 335 -0.69 11.31 -19.07
C THR A 335 0.32 10.47 -18.32
N VAL A 336 1.51 10.36 -18.91
CA VAL A 336 2.72 9.93 -18.21
C VAL A 336 3.74 11.03 -18.41
N GLN A 337 4.24 11.56 -17.29
CA GLN A 337 5.22 12.64 -17.29
C GLN A 337 6.60 12.08 -16.99
N VAL A 338 7.56 12.41 -17.85
CA VAL A 338 8.88 11.78 -17.83
C VAL A 338 9.99 12.81 -17.90
N ALA A 339 11.13 12.44 -17.31
CA ALA A 339 12.43 13.07 -17.52
C ALA A 339 13.54 12.01 -17.43
N PRO A 340 14.66 12.18 -18.15
CA PRO A 340 14.98 13.27 -19.07
C PRO A 340 14.16 13.20 -20.36
N PHE A 341 14.26 14.25 -21.17
CA PHE A 341 13.55 14.42 -22.43
C PHE A 341 14.38 15.20 -23.45
N ASP A 342 14.02 15.08 -24.72
CA ASP A 342 14.75 15.69 -25.83
C ASP A 342 14.24 17.09 -26.20
N GLU A 343 14.87 17.72 -27.19
CA GLU A 343 14.56 19.07 -27.65
C GLU A 343 13.19 19.18 -28.34
N TRP A 344 12.62 18.06 -28.78
CA TRP A 344 11.33 18.01 -29.45
C TRP A 344 10.19 17.58 -28.52
N TRP A 345 10.51 17.08 -27.32
CA TRP A 345 9.57 16.51 -26.35
C TRP A 345 8.68 15.44 -26.99
N ARG A 346 9.25 14.61 -27.88
CA ARG A 346 8.45 13.64 -28.64
C ARG A 346 8.64 12.23 -28.12
N PRO A 347 7.58 11.61 -27.59
CA PRO A 347 7.67 10.23 -27.18
C PRO A 347 7.69 9.30 -28.38
N ASP A 348 8.27 8.12 -28.17
CA ASP A 348 8.18 7.03 -29.12
C ASP A 348 6.80 6.36 -29.03
N TYR A 349 5.89 6.78 -29.91
CA TYR A 349 4.52 6.28 -29.96
C TYR A 349 4.40 4.83 -30.42
N ASP A 350 5.47 4.17 -30.89
CA ASP A 350 5.44 2.72 -31.17
C ASP A 350 5.24 1.90 -29.87
N TYR A 351 5.50 2.50 -28.72
CA TYR A 351 5.30 1.91 -27.39
C TYR A 351 3.97 2.31 -26.72
N VAL A 352 3.09 3.01 -27.44
CA VAL A 352 1.77 3.43 -26.93
C VAL A 352 0.68 2.56 -27.54
N ASP A 353 -0.05 1.83 -26.70
CA ASP A 353 -1.21 1.04 -27.11
C ASP A 353 -2.52 1.79 -26.85
N ILE A 354 -3.35 1.91 -27.89
CA ILE A 354 -4.67 2.54 -27.81
C ILE A 354 -5.72 1.50 -28.19
N SER A 355 -6.43 1.01 -27.18
CA SER A 355 -7.45 -0.02 -27.34
C SER A 355 -8.61 0.37 -28.27
N ASN A 356 -9.03 1.64 -28.23
CA ASN A 356 -10.12 2.15 -29.06
C ASN A 356 -9.82 3.53 -29.65
N LYS A 357 -9.27 3.53 -30.86
CA LYS A 357 -8.90 4.75 -31.61
C LYS A 357 -10.09 5.60 -32.08
N ASN A 358 -11.34 5.14 -31.92
CA ASN A 358 -12.53 5.92 -32.26
C ASN A 358 -12.95 6.87 -31.13
N VAL A 359 -12.48 6.61 -29.91
CA VAL A 359 -12.84 7.41 -28.72
C VAL A 359 -11.58 8.09 -28.17
N THR A 360 -10.48 7.35 -28.10
CA THR A 360 -9.21 7.85 -27.57
C THR A 360 -8.30 8.31 -28.70
N HIS A 361 -7.71 9.49 -28.54
CA HIS A 361 -6.75 10.08 -29.47
C HIS A 361 -5.52 10.60 -28.73
N VAL A 362 -4.39 10.64 -29.43
CA VAL A 362 -3.16 11.26 -28.93
C VAL A 362 -3.34 12.78 -28.92
N ARG A 363 -3.05 13.43 -27.80
CA ARG A 363 -3.04 14.89 -27.72
C ARG A 363 -1.73 15.43 -28.27
N GLU A 364 -1.78 16.63 -28.83
CA GLU A 364 -0.60 17.34 -29.34
C GLU A 364 0.27 17.92 -28.22
N ASP A 365 -0.19 17.82 -26.97
CA ASP A 365 0.54 18.24 -25.79
C ASP A 365 1.72 17.29 -25.55
N VAL A 366 2.91 17.85 -25.70
CA VAL A 366 4.20 17.15 -25.63
C VAL A 366 4.92 17.41 -24.30
N GLY A 367 4.39 18.28 -23.44
CA GLY A 367 5.00 18.67 -22.18
C GLY A 367 5.53 20.10 -22.14
N THR A 368 6.42 20.38 -21.19
CA THR A 368 6.94 21.71 -20.87
C THR A 368 8.45 21.66 -20.59
N VAL A 369 9.05 22.81 -20.22
CA VAL A 369 10.44 22.88 -19.75
C VAL A 369 10.72 22.05 -18.49
N TYR A 370 9.69 21.53 -17.82
CA TYR A 370 9.82 20.71 -16.61
C TYR A 370 9.56 19.22 -16.84
N GLN A 371 8.94 18.82 -17.95
CA GLN A 371 8.56 17.43 -18.23
C GLN A 371 8.29 17.22 -19.71
N GLU A 372 8.56 16.02 -20.23
CA GLU A 372 7.89 15.53 -21.44
C GLU A 372 6.64 14.76 -21.02
N SER A 373 5.59 14.85 -21.82
CA SER A 373 4.30 14.20 -21.55
C SER A 373 3.86 13.31 -22.70
N ILE A 374 3.50 12.07 -22.38
CA ILE A 374 2.74 11.19 -23.26
C ILE A 374 1.27 11.38 -22.91
N SER A 375 0.51 12.10 -23.74
CA SER A 375 -0.85 12.50 -23.42
C SER A 375 -1.91 11.90 -24.37
N LEU A 376 -2.96 11.30 -23.80
CA LEU A 376 -4.11 10.74 -24.51
C LEU A 376 -5.41 11.34 -23.97
N ALA A 377 -6.37 11.63 -24.85
CA ALA A 377 -7.71 12.11 -24.47
C ALA A 377 -8.82 11.19 -24.96
N THR A 378 -9.85 11.00 -24.13
CA THR A 378 -11.06 10.21 -24.43
C THR A 378 -12.32 11.08 -24.33
#